data_AF-H2Q9N8-F1
#
_entry.id   AF-H2Q9N8-F1
#
_cell.length_a   1.000
_cell.length_b   1.000
_cell.length_c   1.000
_cell.angle_alpha   90.00
_cell.angle_beta   90.00
_cell.angle_gamma   90.00
#
_symmetry.space_group_name_H-M   'P 1'
#
loop_
_entity.id
_entity.type
_entity.pdbx_description
1 polymer ?
#
loop_
_entity_poly.entity_id
_entity_poly.type
_entity_poly.pdbx_seq_one_letter_code
_entity_poly.pdbx_strand_id
1 'polypeptide(L)'
;MSSILPFTPPIVKRLLGWKKGEQNGQEEKWCEKAVKSLVKKLKKTGQLDELEKAITTQNVNTKCITIPRSLDGRLQVSHRKGLPHVIYCRLWRWPDLHSHHELRAMELCEFAFNMKKDEVCVNPYHYQRVETPVLPPVLVPRHTEIPAEFPPLDDYSHSIPENTNFPAGIEPQSNIPETPPPGYLSEDGETSDHQMNHSMDAGSPNLSPNPMSPAHNNLDLQPVTYCEPAFWCSISYYELNQRVGETFHASQPSMTVDGFTDPSNSERFCLGLLSNVNRNAAVELTRRHIGRGVRLYYIGGEVFAECLSDSAIFVQSPNCNQRYGWHPATVCKIPPGCNLKIFNNQEFAALLAQSVNQGFEAVYQLTRMCTIRMSFVKGWGAEYRRQTVTSTPCWIELHLNGPLQWLDKVLTQMGSPSIRCSSVS
;
A
#
# COMPACT_ATOMS: atom_id res chain seq x y z
N MET A 1 -11.40 50.98 -36.89
CA MET A 1 -12.27 50.18 -35.99
C MET A 1 -11.44 49.80 -34.79
N SER A 2 -11.72 50.38 -33.61
CA SER A 2 -10.88 50.17 -32.41
C SER A 2 -11.18 48.81 -31.78
N SER A 3 -10.16 48.00 -31.57
CA SER A 3 -10.26 46.67 -30.95
C SER A 3 -10.51 46.80 -29.45
N ILE A 4 -11.77 46.63 -29.04
CA ILE A 4 -12.16 46.54 -27.63
C ILE A 4 -11.59 45.23 -27.06
N LEU A 5 -10.47 45.32 -26.35
CA LEU A 5 -9.98 44.22 -25.51
C LEU A 5 -11.06 43.90 -24.45
N PRO A 6 -11.40 42.62 -24.23
CA PRO A 6 -12.49 42.25 -23.33
C PRO A 6 -12.16 42.64 -21.89
N PHE A 7 -12.85 43.65 -21.37
CA PHE A 7 -12.61 44.19 -20.03
C PHE A 7 -12.88 43.15 -18.94
N THR A 8 -11.81 42.65 -18.32
CA THR A 8 -11.92 41.69 -17.21
C THR A 8 -12.31 42.43 -15.93
N PRO A 9 -13.42 42.04 -15.25
CA PRO A 9 -13.90 42.76 -14.07
C PRO A 9 -12.82 42.86 -12.97
N PRO A 10 -12.69 43.99 -12.25
CA PRO A 10 -11.61 44.20 -11.27
C PRO A 10 -11.50 43.09 -10.23
N ILE A 11 -12.64 42.58 -9.74
CA ILE A 11 -12.69 41.47 -8.78
C ILE A 11 -12.17 40.14 -9.35
N VAL A 12 -12.36 39.88 -10.65
CA VAL A 12 -11.79 38.69 -11.30
C VAL A 12 -10.26 38.81 -11.36
N LYS A 13 -9.73 39.99 -11.70
CA LYS A 13 -8.28 40.24 -11.69
C LYS A 13 -7.69 40.06 -10.28
N ARG A 14 -8.36 40.58 -9.25
CA ARG A 14 -7.97 40.40 -7.84
C ARG A 14 -7.98 38.93 -7.41
N LEU A 15 -9.04 38.19 -7.70
CA LEU A 15 -9.15 36.76 -7.39
C LEU A 15 -8.13 35.89 -8.13
N LEU A 16 -7.76 36.25 -9.37
CA LEU A 16 -6.69 35.60 -10.13
C LEU A 16 -5.30 35.94 -9.57
N GLY A 17 -5.11 37.10 -8.93
CA GLY A 17 -3.87 37.45 -8.23
C GLY A 17 -3.54 36.50 -7.06
N TRP A 18 -4.53 35.79 -6.52
CA TRP A 18 -4.34 34.75 -5.50
C TRP A 18 -4.16 33.33 -6.08
N LYS A 19 -4.15 33.17 -7.41
CA LYS A 19 -3.95 31.86 -8.07
C LYS A 19 -2.58 31.28 -7.69
N LYS A 20 -2.52 29.97 -7.46
CA LYS A 20 -1.26 29.23 -7.27
C LYS A 20 -0.79 28.58 -8.59
N GLY A 21 0.50 28.23 -8.67
CA GLY A 21 1.10 27.55 -9.81
C GLY A 21 1.48 28.46 -10.98
N GLU A 22 2.30 27.95 -11.90
CA GLU A 22 3.01 28.70 -12.94
C GLU A 22 2.10 29.34 -14.01
N GLN A 23 2.71 30.20 -14.85
CA GLN A 23 2.03 31.02 -15.86
C GLN A 23 2.03 30.34 -17.25
N ASN A 24 1.30 29.23 -17.37
CA ASN A 24 1.03 28.61 -18.67
C ASN A 24 -0.12 29.33 -19.38
N GLY A 25 0.17 30.09 -20.44
CA GLY A 25 -0.81 31.01 -21.08
C GLY A 25 -2.11 30.38 -21.63
N GLN A 26 -2.14 29.06 -21.86
CA GLN A 26 -3.39 28.35 -22.21
C GLN A 26 -4.20 27.92 -20.98
N GLU A 27 -3.53 27.64 -19.86
CA GLU A 27 -4.16 27.33 -18.57
C GLU A 27 -4.69 28.59 -17.90
N GLU A 28 -3.96 29.71 -18.00
CA GLU A 28 -4.38 31.02 -17.49
C GLU A 28 -5.72 31.48 -18.10
N LYS A 29 -5.89 31.35 -19.42
CA LYS A 29 -7.16 31.60 -20.13
C LYS A 29 -8.30 30.69 -19.65
N TRP A 30 -7.99 29.50 -19.13
CA TRP A 30 -9.00 28.61 -18.54
C TRP A 30 -9.34 29.01 -17.10
N CYS A 31 -8.33 29.32 -16.28
CA CYS A 31 -8.49 29.85 -14.92
C CYS A 31 -9.31 31.14 -14.90
N GLU A 32 -9.06 32.06 -15.84
CA GLU A 32 -9.86 33.28 -15.99
C GLU A 32 -11.34 32.97 -16.26
N LYS A 33 -11.64 32.00 -17.14
CA LYS A 33 -13.01 31.54 -17.40
C LYS A 33 -13.63 30.87 -16.18
N ALA A 34 -12.87 30.10 -15.39
CA ALA A 34 -13.35 29.48 -14.15
C ALA A 34 -13.76 30.54 -13.13
N VAL A 35 -12.90 31.53 -12.88
CA VAL A 35 -13.18 32.64 -11.94
C VAL A 35 -14.33 33.53 -12.46
N LYS A 36 -14.37 33.88 -13.76
CA LYS A 36 -15.50 34.62 -14.37
C LYS A 36 -16.83 33.87 -14.19
N SER A 37 -16.83 32.54 -14.35
CA SER A 37 -18.01 31.68 -14.13
C SER A 37 -18.45 31.66 -12.67
N LEU A 38 -17.52 31.53 -11.73
CA LEU A 38 -17.82 31.58 -10.29
C LEU A 38 -18.39 32.93 -9.88
N VAL A 39 -17.71 34.03 -10.22
CA VAL A 39 -18.15 35.39 -9.88
C VAL A 39 -19.56 35.66 -10.44
N LYS A 40 -19.89 35.18 -11.64
CA LYS A 40 -21.25 35.31 -12.21
C LYS A 40 -22.30 34.52 -11.41
N LYS A 41 -21.94 33.38 -10.80
CA LYS A 41 -22.83 32.61 -9.91
C LYS A 41 -22.99 33.31 -8.55
N LEU A 42 -21.88 33.67 -7.90
CA LEU A 42 -21.92 34.27 -6.55
C LEU A 42 -22.53 35.67 -6.52
N LYS A 43 -22.47 36.43 -7.63
CA LYS A 43 -23.23 37.69 -7.77
C LYS A 43 -24.75 37.50 -7.70
N LYS A 44 -25.27 36.32 -8.04
CA LYS A 44 -26.71 36.01 -7.90
C LYS A 44 -27.10 35.58 -6.49
N THR A 45 -26.17 35.00 -5.73
CA THR A 45 -26.42 34.49 -4.37
C THR A 45 -25.95 35.42 -3.26
N GLY A 46 -25.29 36.55 -3.60
CA GLY A 46 -24.77 37.52 -2.63
C GLY A 46 -23.48 37.11 -1.92
N GLN A 47 -22.87 35.97 -2.31
CA GLN A 47 -21.73 35.38 -1.58
C GLN A 47 -20.35 35.84 -2.08
N LEU A 48 -20.29 36.89 -2.90
CA LEU A 48 -19.05 37.32 -3.56
C LEU A 48 -18.02 37.92 -2.60
N ASP A 49 -18.46 38.75 -1.67
CA ASP A 49 -17.58 39.38 -0.68
C ASP A 49 -17.06 38.34 0.33
N GLU A 50 -17.87 37.33 0.63
CA GLU A 50 -17.50 36.21 1.51
C GLU A 50 -16.45 35.28 0.84
N LEU A 51 -16.47 35.12 -0.50
CA LEU A 51 -15.39 34.49 -1.25
C LEU A 51 -14.08 35.28 -1.16
N GLU A 52 -14.14 36.59 -1.35
CA GLU A 52 -12.97 37.45 -1.26
C GLU A 52 -12.37 37.44 0.15
N LYS A 53 -13.22 37.49 1.17
CA LYS A 53 -12.82 37.35 2.58
C LYS A 53 -12.18 35.99 2.85
N ALA A 54 -12.76 34.89 2.37
CA ALA A 54 -12.20 33.54 2.55
C ALA A 54 -10.80 33.41 1.92
N ILE A 55 -10.62 33.89 0.69
CA ILE A 55 -9.32 33.83 0.00
C ILE A 55 -8.28 34.75 0.65
N THR A 56 -8.67 35.96 1.05
CA THR A 56 -7.73 36.93 1.63
C THR A 56 -7.32 36.57 3.06
N THR A 57 -8.26 36.06 3.87
CA THR A 57 -8.00 35.71 5.28
C THR A 57 -7.53 34.27 5.48
N GLN A 58 -7.71 33.39 4.49
CA GLN A 58 -7.34 31.98 4.53
C GLN A 58 -7.96 31.20 5.71
N ASN A 59 -9.07 31.70 6.24
CA ASN A 59 -9.64 31.25 7.51
C ASN A 59 -10.74 30.20 7.29
N VAL A 60 -10.56 29.01 7.89
CA VAL A 60 -11.49 27.88 7.84
C VAL A 60 -12.86 28.20 8.43
N ASN A 61 -12.94 29.17 9.35
CA ASN A 61 -14.17 29.62 10.01
C ASN A 61 -14.97 30.64 9.18
N THR A 62 -14.57 30.91 7.93
CA THR A 62 -15.43 31.66 6.99
C THR A 62 -16.66 30.84 6.60
N LYS A 63 -17.72 31.50 6.12
CA LYS A 63 -18.95 30.80 5.72
C LYS A 63 -18.72 29.87 4.53
N CYS A 64 -19.62 28.91 4.34
CA CYS A 64 -19.67 28.12 3.12
C CYS A 64 -19.90 29.04 1.92
N ILE A 65 -19.19 28.79 0.82
CA ILE A 65 -19.36 29.49 -0.44
C ILE A 65 -19.99 28.48 -1.39
N THR A 66 -21.28 28.58 -1.65
CA THR A 66 -22.05 27.54 -2.32
C THR A 66 -22.33 27.85 -3.79
N ILE A 67 -22.41 26.78 -4.59
CA ILE A 67 -23.01 26.83 -5.93
C ILE A 67 -23.99 25.65 -6.11
N PRO A 68 -25.00 25.78 -6.98
CA PRO A 68 -25.90 24.66 -7.30
C PRO A 68 -25.16 23.46 -7.89
N ARG A 69 -25.51 22.27 -7.40
CA ARG A 69 -25.03 20.96 -7.89
C ARG A 69 -25.71 20.61 -9.22
N SER A 70 -24.94 20.08 -10.17
CA SER A 70 -25.48 19.47 -11.40
C SER A 70 -25.87 18.00 -11.17
N LEU A 71 -26.69 17.44 -12.06
CA LEU A 71 -27.08 16.01 -12.03
C LEU A 71 -25.87 15.05 -12.01
N ASP A 72 -24.79 15.39 -12.70
CA ASP A 72 -23.52 14.64 -12.73
C ASP A 72 -22.50 15.06 -11.65
N GLY A 73 -22.85 16.04 -10.80
CA GLY A 73 -21.98 16.66 -9.80
C GLY A 73 -20.79 17.45 -10.35
N ARG A 74 -20.65 17.59 -11.68
CA ARG A 74 -19.50 18.22 -12.35
C ARG A 74 -19.86 19.60 -12.90
N LEU A 75 -19.01 20.57 -12.61
CA LEU A 75 -19.06 21.90 -13.22
C LEU A 75 -18.35 21.88 -14.58
N GLN A 76 -19.04 22.37 -15.62
CA GLN A 76 -18.42 22.63 -16.92
C GLN A 76 -17.86 24.05 -16.98
N VAL A 77 -16.57 24.17 -17.34
CA VAL A 77 -15.88 25.43 -17.59
C VAL A 77 -15.23 25.37 -18.98
N SER A 78 -15.79 26.11 -19.93
CA SER A 78 -15.42 26.05 -21.34
C SER A 78 -15.56 24.60 -21.88
N HIS A 79 -14.46 23.99 -22.35
CA HIS A 79 -14.42 22.63 -22.89
C HIS A 79 -14.07 21.56 -21.82
N ARG A 80 -13.85 21.93 -20.55
CA ARG A 80 -13.49 20.98 -19.49
C ARG A 80 -14.66 20.78 -18.51
N LYS A 81 -14.91 19.54 -18.09
CA LYS A 81 -15.79 19.21 -16.95
C LYS A 81 -14.91 18.75 -15.78
N GLY A 82 -15.19 19.24 -14.57
CA GLY A 82 -14.49 18.84 -13.36
C GLY A 82 -15.35 19.00 -12.12
N LEU A 83 -14.91 18.45 -10.99
CA LEU A 83 -15.62 18.61 -9.72
C LEU A 83 -15.39 20.04 -9.18
N PRO A 84 -16.45 20.78 -8.77
CA PRO A 84 -16.33 22.21 -8.52
C PRO A 84 -15.38 22.54 -7.37
N HIS A 85 -15.47 21.83 -6.25
CA HIS A 85 -14.54 22.02 -5.13
C HIS A 85 -13.08 21.74 -5.52
N VAL A 86 -12.81 20.70 -6.33
CA VAL A 86 -11.46 20.41 -6.86
C VAL A 86 -10.95 21.55 -7.73
N ILE A 87 -11.77 22.06 -8.66
CA ILE A 87 -11.39 23.18 -9.54
C ILE A 87 -10.89 24.38 -8.72
N TYR A 88 -11.62 24.77 -7.68
CA TYR A 88 -11.31 25.96 -6.90
C TYR A 88 -10.23 25.74 -5.83
N CYS A 89 -10.14 24.55 -5.23
CA CYS A 89 -9.00 24.17 -4.39
C CYS A 89 -7.69 24.12 -5.19
N ARG A 90 -7.72 23.59 -6.42
CA ARG A 90 -6.56 23.56 -7.31
C ARG A 90 -6.11 24.97 -7.70
N LEU A 91 -7.06 25.86 -7.98
CA LEU A 91 -6.78 27.22 -8.43
C LEU A 91 -6.14 28.08 -7.33
N TRP A 92 -6.61 27.99 -6.08
CA TRP A 92 -6.18 28.88 -4.98
C TRP A 92 -5.24 28.25 -3.94
N ARG A 93 -5.07 26.92 -3.88
CA ARG A 93 -4.23 26.27 -2.86
C ARG A 93 -3.21 25.28 -3.44
N TRP A 94 -3.65 24.28 -4.19
CA TRP A 94 -2.80 23.13 -4.58
C TRP A 94 -2.81 22.92 -6.11
N PRO A 95 -1.90 23.56 -6.88
CA PRO A 95 -1.88 23.47 -8.35
C PRO A 95 -1.74 22.05 -8.90
N ASP A 96 -1.10 21.20 -8.11
CA ASP A 96 -0.82 19.78 -8.31
C ASP A 96 -1.95 18.86 -7.78
N LEU A 97 -3.12 19.41 -7.47
CA LEU A 97 -4.30 18.63 -7.10
C LEU A 97 -4.94 17.98 -8.34
N HIS A 98 -5.06 16.66 -8.33
CA HIS A 98 -5.60 15.86 -9.43
C HIS A 98 -7.00 15.30 -9.12
N SER A 99 -7.24 14.84 -7.89
CA SER A 99 -8.47 14.15 -7.51
C SER A 99 -9.17 14.78 -6.31
N HIS A 100 -10.51 14.68 -6.27
CA HIS A 100 -11.30 15.02 -5.08
C HIS A 100 -10.99 14.18 -3.84
N HIS A 101 -10.47 12.96 -4.03
CA HIS A 101 -10.15 12.09 -2.91
C HIS A 101 -8.91 12.58 -2.14
N GLU A 102 -8.06 13.44 -2.75
CA GLU A 102 -6.98 14.16 -2.06
C GLU A 102 -7.51 15.26 -1.13
N LEU A 103 -8.82 15.54 -1.13
CA LEU A 103 -9.46 16.53 -0.28
C LEU A 103 -10.37 15.88 0.75
N ARG A 104 -10.15 16.20 2.02
CA ARG A 104 -11.11 15.95 3.10
C ARG A 104 -11.83 17.25 3.42
N ALA A 105 -13.15 17.23 3.51
CA ALA A 105 -13.90 18.40 3.98
C ALA A 105 -13.64 18.65 5.47
N MET A 106 -13.65 19.92 5.88
CA MET A 106 -13.64 20.30 7.30
C MET A 106 -14.99 19.99 7.94
N GLU A 107 -15.01 19.64 9.22
CA GLU A 107 -16.24 19.29 9.96
C GLU A 107 -17.25 20.44 10.02
N LEU A 108 -16.75 21.68 10.00
CA LEU A 108 -17.55 22.92 9.95
C LEU A 108 -18.20 23.17 8.57
N CYS A 109 -17.93 22.35 7.54
CA CYS A 109 -18.43 22.56 6.19
C CYS A 109 -19.82 21.94 5.98
N GLU A 110 -20.87 22.71 6.26
CA GLU A 110 -22.27 22.30 6.12
C GLU A 110 -22.69 21.88 4.70
N PHE A 111 -21.93 22.26 3.67
CA PHE A 111 -22.23 22.00 2.25
C PHE A 111 -21.12 21.21 1.55
N ALA A 112 -20.37 20.39 2.30
CA ALA A 112 -19.30 19.57 1.75
C ALA A 112 -19.76 18.66 0.60
N PHE A 113 -18.91 18.46 -0.42
CA PHE A 113 -19.30 17.74 -1.63
C PHE A 113 -19.78 16.28 -1.40
N ASN A 114 -19.27 15.61 -0.37
CA ASN A 114 -19.67 14.26 0.03
C ASN A 114 -21.09 14.20 0.64
N MET A 115 -21.64 15.30 1.16
CA MET A 115 -22.98 15.34 1.77
C MET A 115 -24.14 15.27 0.76
N LYS A 116 -23.85 15.31 -0.56
CA LYS A 116 -24.83 15.16 -1.65
C LYS A 116 -26.03 16.15 -1.64
N LYS A 117 -25.93 17.27 -0.91
CA LYS A 117 -26.92 18.37 -0.94
C LYS A 117 -27.05 19.02 -2.33
N ASP A 118 -28.17 19.71 -2.56
CA ASP A 118 -28.48 20.45 -3.79
C ASP A 118 -27.48 21.58 -4.11
N GLU A 119 -26.76 22.04 -3.09
CA GLU A 119 -25.62 22.94 -3.23
C GLU A 119 -24.32 22.27 -2.80
N VAL A 120 -23.20 22.77 -3.32
CA VAL A 120 -21.84 22.33 -2.97
C VAL A 120 -20.98 23.53 -2.58
N CYS A 121 -20.29 23.41 -1.45
CA CYS A 121 -19.27 24.35 -1.01
C CYS A 121 -18.03 24.29 -1.91
N VAL A 122 -17.60 25.45 -2.39
CA VAL A 122 -16.39 25.68 -3.18
C VAL A 122 -15.37 26.56 -2.46
N ASN A 123 -15.58 26.85 -1.17
CA ASN A 123 -14.57 27.53 -0.35
C ASN A 123 -13.32 26.66 -0.24
N PRO A 124 -12.15 27.08 -0.77
CA PRO A 124 -10.96 26.23 -0.77
C PRO A 124 -10.37 26.01 0.63
N TYR A 125 -10.79 26.80 1.63
CA TYR A 125 -10.41 26.64 3.04
C TYR A 125 -11.38 25.76 3.84
N HIS A 126 -12.46 25.29 3.23
CA HIS A 126 -13.35 24.27 3.78
C HIS A 126 -12.95 22.84 3.43
N TYR A 127 -11.81 22.69 2.74
CA TYR A 127 -11.18 21.43 2.45
C TYR A 127 -9.74 21.48 2.96
N GLN A 128 -9.25 20.35 3.48
CA GLN A 128 -7.85 20.11 3.80
C GLN A 128 -7.31 19.05 2.84
N ARG A 129 -6.04 19.16 2.44
CA ARG A 129 -5.41 18.12 1.63
C ARG A 129 -5.13 16.92 2.53
N VAL A 130 -5.33 15.72 2.00
CA VAL A 130 -4.91 14.48 2.65
C VAL A 130 -3.40 14.35 2.42
N GLU A 131 -2.62 14.65 3.46
CA GLU A 131 -1.17 14.45 3.44
C GLU A 131 -0.84 12.96 3.60
N THR A 132 0.20 12.49 2.91
CA THR A 132 0.75 11.14 3.13
C THR A 132 1.55 11.16 4.43
N PRO A 133 1.17 10.37 5.46
CA PRO A 133 1.87 10.36 6.73
C PRO A 133 3.27 9.75 6.53
N VAL A 134 4.28 10.38 7.12
CA VAL A 134 5.65 9.85 7.13
C VAL A 134 5.66 8.53 7.89
N LEU A 135 6.07 7.46 7.23
CA LEU A 135 6.14 6.13 7.82
C LEU A 135 7.45 5.99 8.62
N PRO A 136 7.41 5.45 9.86
CA PRO A 136 8.62 5.26 10.65
C PRO A 136 9.55 4.23 9.97
N PRO A 137 10.89 4.37 10.10
CA PRO A 137 11.82 3.37 9.58
C PRO A 137 11.63 2.03 10.30
N VAL A 138 11.73 0.93 9.55
CA VAL A 138 11.77 -0.43 10.13
C VAL A 138 13.21 -0.69 10.59
N LEU A 139 13.39 -1.05 11.86
CA LEU A 139 14.69 -1.39 12.42
C LEU A 139 14.98 -2.88 12.19
N VAL A 140 16.08 -3.20 11.51
CA VAL A 140 16.49 -4.58 11.23
C VAL A 140 17.71 -4.95 12.08
N PRO A 141 17.65 -6.02 12.90
CA PRO A 141 18.83 -6.56 13.57
C PRO A 141 19.85 -7.09 12.56
N ARG A 142 21.10 -6.61 12.64
CA ARG A 142 22.21 -7.22 11.91
C ARG A 142 22.59 -8.55 12.54
N HIS A 143 22.45 -9.64 11.78
CA HIS A 143 23.19 -10.87 12.04
C HIS A 143 24.61 -10.75 11.47
N THR A 144 25.48 -10.02 12.16
CA THR A 144 26.93 -10.07 11.94
C THR A 144 27.53 -11.29 12.62
N GLU A 145 27.03 -12.48 12.25
CA GLU A 145 27.67 -13.76 12.51
C GLU A 145 28.01 -14.40 11.16
N ILE A 146 29.11 -13.93 10.58
CA ILE A 146 30.00 -14.85 9.86
C ILE A 146 30.65 -15.68 10.97
N PRO A 147 30.46 -17.01 11.05
CA PRO A 147 31.18 -17.81 12.01
C PRO A 147 32.68 -17.62 11.80
N ALA A 148 33.35 -16.99 12.78
CA ALA A 148 34.80 -16.78 12.74
C ALA A 148 35.57 -18.11 12.84
N GLU A 149 34.89 -19.15 13.30
CA GLU A 149 35.30 -20.54 13.23
C GLU A 149 34.40 -21.26 12.22
N PHE A 150 34.99 -21.73 11.12
CA PHE A 150 34.43 -22.89 10.46
C PHE A 150 34.38 -24.02 11.48
N PRO A 151 33.30 -24.83 11.55
CA PRO A 151 33.37 -26.06 12.34
C PRO A 151 34.59 -26.84 11.82
N PRO A 152 35.38 -27.48 12.72
CA PRO A 152 36.48 -28.32 12.27
C PRO A 152 35.90 -29.32 11.27
N LEU A 153 36.50 -29.38 10.08
CA LEU A 153 36.17 -30.45 9.16
C LEU A 153 36.53 -31.75 9.87
N ASP A 154 35.53 -32.55 10.21
CA ASP A 154 35.76 -33.92 10.66
C ASP A 154 36.71 -34.58 9.65
N ASP A 155 37.76 -35.22 10.15
CA ASP A 155 38.71 -35.88 9.28
C ASP A 155 38.04 -37.11 8.64
N TYR A 156 37.48 -36.93 7.44
CA TYR A 156 36.85 -37.98 6.63
C TYR A 156 37.86 -39.01 6.09
N SER A 157 39.02 -39.17 6.73
CA SER A 157 39.98 -40.26 6.51
C SER A 157 39.39 -41.65 6.82
N HIS A 158 38.26 -41.72 7.55
CA HIS A 158 37.60 -42.96 7.96
C HIS A 158 36.11 -43.06 7.59
N SER A 159 35.74 -42.74 6.33
CA SER A 159 34.50 -43.29 5.75
C SER A 159 34.52 -43.38 4.21
N ILE A 160 35.39 -44.24 3.69
CA ILE A 160 35.16 -44.84 2.36
C ILE A 160 34.10 -45.93 2.53
N PRO A 161 32.94 -45.88 1.84
CA PRO A 161 32.00 -46.99 1.84
C PRO A 161 32.55 -48.13 0.98
N GLU A 162 32.84 -49.28 1.59
CA GLU A 162 33.22 -50.50 0.86
C GLU A 162 32.05 -51.04 0.04
N ASN A 163 31.92 -50.58 -1.20
CA ASN A 163 30.98 -51.15 -2.19
C ASN A 163 31.52 -51.13 -3.64
N THR A 164 32.85 -50.98 -3.82
CA THR A 164 33.53 -51.20 -5.10
C THR A 164 34.40 -52.45 -5.04
N ASN A 165 33.83 -53.59 -5.47
CA ASN A 165 34.58 -54.83 -5.63
C ASN A 165 34.94 -55.04 -7.12
N PHE A 166 36.24 -55.08 -7.42
CA PHE A 166 36.79 -55.75 -8.60
C PHE A 166 37.82 -56.78 -8.11
N PRO A 167 38.01 -57.91 -8.83
CA PRO A 167 38.26 -59.19 -8.15
C PRO A 167 39.73 -59.46 -7.84
N ALA A 168 39.99 -60.04 -6.66
CA ALA A 168 40.61 -61.38 -6.53
C ALA A 168 40.90 -61.75 -5.06
N GLY A 169 40.53 -62.98 -4.65
CA GLY A 169 41.41 -63.81 -3.82
C GLY A 169 41.07 -64.06 -2.35
N ILE A 170 40.54 -65.26 -2.10
CA ILE A 170 40.90 -66.17 -0.99
C ILE A 170 40.39 -65.83 0.44
N GLU A 171 39.48 -66.68 0.92
CA GLU A 171 39.01 -66.90 2.32
C GLU A 171 40.16 -67.42 3.27
N PRO A 172 40.00 -67.70 4.60
CA PRO A 172 38.75 -67.82 5.39
C PRO A 172 38.72 -67.29 6.87
N GLN A 173 37.48 -67.18 7.40
CA GLN A 173 37.01 -67.49 8.78
C GLN A 173 37.70 -66.83 10.01
N SER A 174 36.97 -66.22 10.97
CA SER A 174 36.18 -67.00 11.95
C SER A 174 35.41 -66.14 13.00
N ASN A 175 34.22 -66.66 13.38
CA ASN A 175 33.39 -66.53 14.60
C ASN A 175 33.54 -65.38 15.63
N ILE A 176 32.37 -64.87 16.04
CA ILE A 176 32.05 -64.26 17.35
C ILE A 176 30.99 -65.16 18.04
N PRO A 177 30.90 -65.22 19.39
CA PRO A 177 29.57 -65.00 20.01
C PRO A 177 29.53 -64.30 21.40
N GLU A 178 28.43 -63.55 21.60
CA GLU A 178 27.55 -63.49 22.79
C GLU A 178 27.84 -62.71 24.12
N THR A 179 26.89 -61.80 24.42
CA THR A 179 26.11 -61.57 25.68
C THR A 179 26.51 -60.52 26.79
N PRO A 180 25.51 -59.83 27.41
CA PRO A 180 25.60 -58.86 28.55
C PRO A 180 25.15 -59.52 29.91
N PRO A 181 24.60 -58.88 31.00
CA PRO A 181 24.32 -57.47 31.43
C PRO A 181 24.71 -57.19 32.95
N PRO A 182 23.88 -56.65 33.92
CA PRO A 182 23.10 -55.37 34.10
C PRO A 182 23.36 -54.57 35.45
N GLY A 183 22.71 -53.39 35.66
CA GLY A 183 21.94 -53.12 36.93
C GLY A 183 22.13 -51.83 37.81
N TYR A 184 21.00 -51.36 38.42
CA TYR A 184 20.78 -50.37 39.55
C TYR A 184 21.01 -48.83 39.28
N LEU A 185 20.21 -47.81 39.69
CA LEU A 185 19.27 -47.47 40.81
C LEU A 185 19.96 -46.95 42.11
N SER A 186 19.50 -45.95 42.91
CA SER A 186 18.33 -45.02 42.87
C SER A 186 18.50 -43.74 43.76
N GLU A 187 17.65 -42.72 43.55
CA GLU A 187 17.05 -41.70 44.50
C GLU A 187 17.84 -40.72 45.44
N ASP A 188 17.46 -39.43 45.33
CA ASP A 188 16.96 -38.42 46.32
C ASP A 188 17.72 -37.87 47.57
N GLY A 189 17.48 -36.56 47.86
CA GLY A 189 17.67 -35.91 49.18
C GLY A 189 17.91 -34.38 49.18
N GLU A 190 17.09 -33.58 49.88
CA GLU A 190 17.17 -32.09 49.95
C GLU A 190 17.51 -31.48 51.34
N THR A 191 17.83 -30.17 51.35
CA THR A 191 17.61 -29.11 52.41
C THR A 191 18.66 -28.70 53.49
N SER A 192 18.92 -27.37 53.50
CA SER A 192 18.99 -26.37 54.62
C SER A 192 20.21 -26.10 55.55
N ASP A 193 20.84 -24.93 55.28
CA ASP A 193 20.97 -23.69 56.12
C ASP A 193 21.88 -23.47 57.37
N HIS A 194 22.28 -22.17 57.51
CA HIS A 194 22.88 -21.38 58.63
C HIS A 194 24.42 -21.45 58.88
N GLN A 195 25.19 -20.34 58.66
CA GLN A 195 25.59 -19.22 59.57
C GLN A 195 26.70 -19.58 60.63
N MET A 196 27.70 -18.77 61.03
CA MET A 196 27.88 -17.29 61.15
C MET A 196 29.39 -16.85 61.27
N ASN A 197 29.65 -15.56 61.59
CA ASN A 197 30.90 -14.90 62.11
C ASN A 197 31.96 -14.34 61.11
N HIS A 198 32.64 -13.17 61.31
CA HIS A 198 32.53 -12.13 62.37
C HIS A 198 33.16 -10.74 61.98
N SER A 199 32.52 -9.64 62.43
CA SER A 199 33.06 -8.35 62.97
C SER A 199 33.95 -7.31 62.20
N MET A 200 33.41 -6.06 62.12
CA MET A 200 34.02 -4.72 62.37
C MET A 200 35.11 -4.18 61.38
N ASP A 201 35.30 -2.87 61.12
CA ASP A 201 34.98 -1.63 61.86
C ASP A 201 34.76 -0.37 60.95
N ALA A 202 34.18 0.70 61.53
CA ALA A 202 34.19 2.14 61.21
C ALA A 202 34.23 2.71 59.76
N GLY A 203 33.34 3.69 59.49
CA GLY A 203 33.88 5.07 59.53
C GLY A 203 33.63 6.11 58.41
N SER A 204 32.85 5.86 57.36
CA SER A 204 32.27 6.93 56.51
C SER A 204 33.28 7.84 55.72
N PRO A 205 32.87 8.90 54.96
CA PRO A 205 32.89 8.76 53.49
C PRO A 205 33.53 9.93 52.69
N ASN A 206 33.92 9.70 51.41
CA ASN A 206 33.49 10.58 50.30
C ASN A 206 33.95 10.15 48.89
N LEU A 207 33.03 10.35 47.93
CA LEU A 207 33.25 10.84 46.56
C LEU A 207 34.22 10.09 45.62
N SER A 208 33.65 9.13 44.86
CA SER A 208 33.56 9.15 43.38
C SER A 208 33.90 7.80 42.73
N PRO A 209 32.90 6.99 42.33
CA PRO A 209 33.10 5.94 41.35
C PRO A 209 32.86 6.47 39.92
N ASN A 210 33.84 6.28 39.03
CA ASN A 210 33.56 6.25 37.59
C ASN A 210 32.46 5.22 37.33
N PRO A 211 31.42 5.53 36.53
CA PRO A 211 30.48 4.51 36.10
C PRO A 211 31.20 3.53 35.17
N MET A 212 31.40 2.29 35.63
CA MET A 212 31.62 1.18 34.71
C MET A 212 30.41 1.11 33.79
N SER A 213 30.63 1.27 32.49
CA SER A 213 29.59 1.07 31.48
C SER A 213 29.04 -0.35 31.62
N PRO A 214 27.71 -0.55 31.81
CA PRO A 214 27.14 -1.88 31.64
C PRO A 214 27.37 -2.31 30.19
N ALA A 215 27.65 -3.59 29.99
CA ALA A 215 27.82 -4.16 28.66
C ALA A 215 26.47 -4.12 27.91
N HIS A 216 26.25 -3.05 27.15
CA HIS A 216 25.18 -3.02 26.17
C HIS A 216 25.51 -4.03 25.08
N ASN A 217 24.70 -5.09 24.99
CA ASN A 217 24.52 -5.82 23.75
C ASN A 217 23.96 -4.85 22.71
N ASN A 218 24.84 -4.13 22.02
CA ASN A 218 24.49 -3.31 20.87
C ASN A 218 24.09 -4.27 19.73
N LEU A 219 22.80 -4.61 19.68
CA LEU A 219 22.20 -4.99 18.41
C LEU A 219 22.36 -3.80 17.48
N ASP A 220 23.21 -3.96 16.46
CA ASP A 220 23.44 -2.95 15.43
C ASP A 220 22.21 -2.87 14.52
N LEU A 221 21.21 -2.11 14.96
CA LEU A 221 19.91 -1.96 14.32
C LEU A 221 20.01 -0.99 13.14
N GLN A 222 19.84 -1.49 11.91
CA GLN A 222 19.81 -0.62 10.74
C GLN A 222 18.40 -0.08 10.47
N PRO A 223 18.22 1.24 10.30
CA PRO A 223 16.94 1.82 9.92
C PRO A 223 16.69 1.72 8.40
N VAL A 224 15.64 1.00 8.01
CA VAL A 224 15.18 0.89 6.62
C VAL A 224 14.02 1.86 6.38
N THR A 225 14.28 2.92 5.63
CA THR A 225 13.30 3.94 5.27
C THR A 225 12.45 3.55 4.04
N TYR A 226 11.15 3.84 4.13
CA TYR A 226 10.24 3.81 2.99
C TYR A 226 10.64 4.87 1.96
N CYS A 227 10.52 4.54 0.67
CA CYS A 227 10.63 5.49 -0.43
C CYS A 227 9.46 5.26 -1.38
N GLU A 228 8.87 6.34 -1.88
CA GLU A 228 7.71 6.24 -2.77
C GLU A 228 8.18 6.05 -4.23
N PRO A 229 7.79 4.95 -4.91
CA PRO A 229 8.26 4.67 -6.26
C PRO A 229 7.51 5.49 -7.32
N ALA A 230 8.16 5.71 -8.48
CA ALA A 230 7.59 6.45 -9.61
C ALA A 230 6.30 5.81 -10.19
N PHE A 231 6.12 4.50 -9.99
CA PHE A 231 4.87 3.78 -10.26
C PHE A 231 4.42 3.13 -8.96
N TRP A 232 3.28 3.54 -8.39
CA TRP A 232 2.83 3.08 -7.08
C TRP A 232 2.26 1.64 -7.13
N CYS A 233 1.73 1.22 -8.28
CA CYS A 233 1.38 -0.19 -8.52
C CYS A 233 1.62 -0.64 -9.96
N SER A 234 1.71 -1.97 -10.11
CA SER A 234 1.75 -2.66 -11.40
C SER A 234 0.57 -3.64 -11.46
N ILE A 235 -0.14 -3.71 -12.60
CA ILE A 235 -1.38 -4.49 -12.76
C ILE A 235 -1.26 -5.45 -13.94
N SER A 236 -1.48 -6.74 -13.67
CA SER A 236 -1.49 -7.81 -14.67
C SER A 236 -2.91 -8.35 -14.87
N TYR A 237 -3.37 -8.48 -16.11
CA TYR A 237 -4.69 -9.02 -16.44
C TYR A 237 -4.64 -10.51 -16.78
N TYR A 238 -5.67 -11.24 -16.37
CA TYR A 238 -5.81 -12.68 -16.54
C TYR A 238 -7.22 -13.07 -17.00
N GLU A 239 -7.26 -14.07 -17.88
CA GLU A 239 -8.47 -14.79 -18.25
C GLU A 239 -8.29 -16.24 -17.80
N LEU A 240 -9.11 -16.69 -16.83
CA LEU A 240 -8.92 -17.96 -16.12
C LEU A 240 -7.52 -18.07 -15.48
N ASN A 241 -6.69 -19.04 -15.88
CA ASN A 241 -5.30 -19.19 -15.42
C ASN A 241 -4.27 -18.57 -16.37
N GLN A 242 -4.68 -17.95 -17.48
CA GLN A 242 -3.79 -17.41 -18.49
C GLN A 242 -3.63 -15.89 -18.34
N ARG A 243 -2.38 -15.40 -18.32
CA ARG A 243 -2.08 -13.96 -18.39
C ARG A 243 -2.38 -13.44 -19.80
N VAL A 244 -3.03 -12.30 -19.91
CA VAL A 244 -3.48 -11.72 -21.18
C VAL A 244 -3.05 -10.26 -21.24
N GLY A 245 -2.25 -9.92 -22.26
CA GLY A 245 -1.69 -8.58 -22.44
C GLY A 245 -0.47 -8.28 -21.56
N GLU A 246 0.03 -7.06 -21.70
CA GLU A 246 1.16 -6.54 -20.93
C GLU A 246 0.76 -6.10 -19.52
N THR A 247 1.75 -5.91 -18.64
CA THR A 247 1.51 -5.33 -17.30
C THR A 247 1.42 -3.81 -17.41
N PHE A 248 0.31 -3.27 -16.91
CA PHE A 248 0.12 -1.82 -16.80
C PHE A 248 0.85 -1.29 -15.57
N HIS A 249 1.50 -0.13 -15.68
CA HIS A 249 2.25 0.51 -14.59
C HIS A 249 1.62 1.86 -14.25
N ALA A 250 1.09 2.03 -13.04
CA ALA A 250 0.35 3.21 -12.63
C ALA A 250 1.27 4.25 -11.96
N SER A 251 1.51 5.37 -12.64
CA SER A 251 2.22 6.53 -12.08
C SER A 251 1.27 7.58 -11.49
N GLN A 252 0.07 7.74 -12.07
CA GLN A 252 -0.92 8.71 -11.60
C GLN A 252 -1.61 8.22 -10.30
N PRO A 253 -1.89 9.10 -9.32
CA PRO A 253 -2.56 8.73 -8.05
C PRO A 253 -3.99 8.18 -8.21
N SER A 254 -4.59 8.28 -9.40
CA SER A 254 -5.89 7.72 -9.74
C SER A 254 -5.83 7.13 -11.14
N MET A 255 -6.31 5.90 -11.31
CA MET A 255 -6.39 5.22 -12.60
C MET A 255 -7.64 4.33 -12.68
N THR A 256 -8.04 3.94 -13.89
CA THR A 256 -9.22 3.09 -14.12
C THR A 256 -8.84 1.85 -14.90
N VAL A 257 -9.25 0.67 -14.44
CA VAL A 257 -9.18 -0.58 -15.23
C VAL A 257 -10.58 -0.85 -15.76
N ASP A 258 -10.77 -0.78 -17.08
CA ASP A 258 -12.09 -0.80 -17.73
C ASP A 258 -12.18 -1.75 -18.93
N GLY A 259 -13.40 -2.00 -19.42
CA GLY A 259 -13.69 -2.93 -20.51
C GLY A 259 -13.65 -2.31 -21.90
N PHE A 260 -13.21 -1.06 -22.05
CA PHE A 260 -13.19 -0.34 -23.33
C PHE A 260 -11.84 -0.53 -24.06
N THR A 261 -11.59 0.25 -25.11
CA THR A 261 -10.56 -0.03 -26.13
C THR A 261 -9.64 1.17 -26.44
N ASP A 262 -9.36 2.03 -25.46
CA ASP A 262 -8.48 3.19 -25.61
C ASP A 262 -7.01 2.79 -25.29
N PRO A 263 -6.10 2.74 -26.28
CA PRO A 263 -4.75 2.20 -26.09
C PRO A 263 -3.73 3.22 -25.59
N SER A 264 -4.06 4.52 -25.53
CA SER A 264 -3.06 5.60 -25.41
C SER A 264 -3.16 6.41 -24.11
N ASN A 265 -4.04 6.02 -23.20
CA ASN A 265 -4.35 6.79 -22.00
C ASN A 265 -3.64 6.21 -20.76
N SER A 266 -2.67 6.94 -20.21
CA SER A 266 -1.88 6.55 -19.04
C SER A 266 -2.65 6.52 -17.71
N GLU A 267 -3.91 6.97 -17.68
CA GLU A 267 -4.83 6.83 -16.55
C GLU A 267 -5.80 5.66 -16.73
N ARG A 268 -5.77 4.92 -17.86
CA ARG A 268 -6.73 3.87 -18.19
C ARG A 268 -6.10 2.58 -18.69
N PHE A 269 -6.27 1.51 -17.93
CA PHE A 269 -5.95 0.16 -18.39
C PHE A 269 -7.19 -0.46 -19.08
N CYS A 270 -7.26 -0.29 -20.39
CA CYS A 270 -8.38 -0.73 -21.22
C CYS A 270 -8.26 -2.21 -21.58
N LEU A 271 -8.96 -3.07 -20.84
CA LEU A 271 -8.93 -4.53 -21.04
C LEU A 271 -9.62 -4.98 -22.33
N GLY A 272 -10.52 -4.18 -22.89
CA GLY A 272 -11.35 -4.51 -24.05
C GLY A 272 -10.56 -4.74 -25.34
N LEU A 273 -9.45 -4.02 -25.53
CA LEU A 273 -8.56 -4.17 -26.69
C LEU A 273 -7.64 -5.40 -26.61
N LEU A 274 -7.49 -6.01 -25.45
CA LEU A 274 -6.59 -7.16 -25.26
C LEU A 274 -7.14 -8.40 -25.95
N SER A 275 -6.32 -9.04 -26.78
CA SER A 275 -6.65 -10.27 -27.51
C SER A 275 -6.21 -11.52 -26.77
N ASN A 276 -7.00 -12.59 -26.86
CA ASN A 276 -6.65 -13.92 -26.35
C ASN A 276 -7.28 -14.97 -27.28
N VAL A 277 -6.46 -15.87 -27.83
CA VAL A 277 -6.90 -16.95 -28.74
C VAL A 277 -7.63 -18.08 -28.00
N ASN A 278 -7.36 -18.27 -26.70
CA ASN A 278 -7.99 -19.30 -25.86
C ASN A 278 -9.28 -18.81 -25.18
N ARG A 279 -9.79 -17.65 -25.60
CA ARG A 279 -10.96 -17.01 -24.99
C ARG A 279 -12.22 -17.80 -25.30
N ASN A 280 -12.95 -18.20 -24.25
CA ASN A 280 -14.23 -18.89 -24.38
C ASN A 280 -15.43 -17.94 -24.19
N ALA A 281 -16.62 -18.41 -24.57
CA ALA A 281 -17.86 -17.63 -24.53
C ALA A 281 -18.20 -17.06 -23.12
N ALA A 282 -17.83 -17.73 -22.03
CA ALA A 282 -18.06 -17.24 -20.68
C ALA A 282 -17.13 -16.07 -20.31
N VAL A 283 -15.89 -16.09 -20.82
CA VAL A 283 -14.95 -14.96 -20.74
C VAL A 283 -15.45 -13.79 -21.59
N GLU A 284 -15.83 -14.02 -22.85
CA GLU A 284 -16.39 -12.96 -23.70
C GLU A 284 -17.60 -12.25 -23.09
N LEU A 285 -18.57 -13.05 -22.58
CA LEU A 285 -19.75 -12.51 -21.92
C LEU A 285 -19.38 -11.69 -20.68
N THR A 286 -18.39 -12.15 -19.92
CA THR A 286 -17.90 -11.44 -18.73
C THR A 286 -17.23 -10.11 -19.10
N ARG A 287 -16.38 -10.09 -20.15
CA ARG A 287 -15.71 -8.87 -20.66
C ARG A 287 -16.71 -7.78 -21.04
N ARG A 288 -17.82 -8.12 -21.69
CA ARG A 288 -18.89 -7.18 -22.05
C ARG A 288 -19.51 -6.48 -20.82
N HIS A 289 -19.50 -7.13 -19.66
CA HIS A 289 -20.05 -6.59 -18.41
C HIS A 289 -19.02 -5.86 -17.53
N ILE A 290 -17.74 -5.79 -17.94
CA ILE A 290 -16.75 -4.96 -17.22
C ILE A 290 -17.17 -3.49 -17.34
N GLY A 291 -17.52 -3.02 -18.55
CA GLY A 291 -17.96 -1.65 -18.78
C GLY A 291 -16.94 -0.63 -18.26
N ARG A 292 -17.36 0.28 -17.39
CA ARG A 292 -16.48 1.26 -16.69
C ARG A 292 -15.53 0.64 -15.65
N GLY A 293 -15.68 -0.65 -15.33
CA GLY A 293 -14.75 -1.43 -14.52
C GLY A 293 -14.53 -0.92 -13.09
N VAL A 294 -13.28 -0.75 -12.70
CA VAL A 294 -12.86 -0.31 -11.36
C VAL A 294 -11.98 0.93 -11.45
N ARG A 295 -12.22 1.93 -10.59
CA ARG A 295 -11.26 3.00 -10.32
C ARG A 295 -10.42 2.65 -9.10
N LEU A 296 -9.11 2.73 -9.26
CA LEU A 296 -8.12 2.54 -8.22
C LEU A 296 -7.49 3.90 -7.92
N TYR A 297 -7.38 4.27 -6.65
CA TYR A 297 -6.72 5.51 -6.25
C TYR A 297 -5.87 5.33 -4.98
N TYR A 298 -4.70 5.96 -4.99
CA TYR A 298 -3.68 5.90 -3.95
C TYR A 298 -3.44 7.30 -3.37
N ILE A 299 -3.80 7.49 -2.10
CA ILE A 299 -3.87 8.81 -1.45
C ILE A 299 -3.59 8.66 0.04
N GLY A 300 -2.73 9.51 0.59
CA GLY A 300 -2.47 9.52 2.03
C GLY A 300 -1.82 8.22 2.55
N GLY A 301 -1.14 7.46 1.70
CA GLY A 301 -0.65 6.12 2.03
C GLY A 301 -1.71 5.02 2.00
N GLU A 302 -2.91 5.29 1.48
CA GLU A 302 -4.02 4.34 1.41
C GLU A 302 -4.42 4.05 -0.04
N VAL A 303 -4.73 2.79 -0.36
CA VAL A 303 -5.26 2.38 -1.68
C VAL A 303 -6.74 2.04 -1.54
N PHE A 304 -7.55 2.58 -2.44
CA PHE A 304 -8.98 2.30 -2.53
C PHE A 304 -9.35 1.71 -3.89
N ALA A 305 -10.38 0.86 -3.90
CA ALA A 305 -11.04 0.38 -5.09
C ALA A 305 -12.51 0.81 -5.10
N GLU A 306 -12.96 1.40 -6.21
CA GLU A 306 -14.33 1.85 -6.43
C GLU A 306 -14.93 1.18 -7.66
N CYS A 307 -16.09 0.54 -7.47
CA CYS A 307 -16.78 -0.15 -8.54
C CYS A 307 -17.52 0.86 -9.42
N LEU A 308 -16.97 1.13 -10.61
CA LEU A 308 -17.58 2.00 -11.61
C LEU A 308 -18.47 1.23 -12.60
N SER A 309 -18.28 -0.08 -12.71
CA SER A 309 -19.09 -1.02 -13.46
C SER A 309 -20.51 -1.15 -12.90
N ASP A 310 -21.47 -1.46 -13.76
CA ASP A 310 -22.84 -1.85 -13.38
C ASP A 310 -22.89 -3.30 -12.83
N SER A 311 -21.78 -4.04 -12.90
CA SER A 311 -21.58 -5.35 -12.26
C SER A 311 -20.59 -5.27 -11.10
N ALA A 312 -20.88 -5.99 -10.01
CA ALA A 312 -20.00 -6.03 -8.84
C ALA A 312 -18.60 -6.57 -9.16
N ILE A 313 -17.62 -6.09 -8.41
CA ILE A 313 -16.24 -6.59 -8.39
C ILE A 313 -15.95 -7.28 -7.05
N PHE A 314 -14.97 -8.18 -7.06
CA PHE A 314 -14.68 -9.06 -5.92
C PHE A 314 -13.19 -8.96 -5.61
N VAL A 315 -12.81 -8.68 -4.36
CA VAL A 315 -11.45 -8.29 -3.97
C VAL A 315 -10.92 -9.20 -2.87
N GLN A 316 -9.74 -9.76 -3.09
CA GLN A 316 -8.93 -10.41 -2.06
C GLN A 316 -7.72 -9.51 -1.80
N SER A 317 -7.73 -8.82 -0.66
CA SER A 317 -6.58 -8.08 -0.15
C SER A 317 -6.26 -8.59 1.26
N PRO A 318 -5.12 -9.26 1.47
CA PRO A 318 -4.73 -9.74 2.80
C PRO A 318 -4.62 -8.61 3.84
N ASN A 319 -4.14 -7.42 3.46
CA ASN A 319 -4.11 -6.24 4.34
C ASN A 319 -5.52 -5.79 4.77
N CYS A 320 -6.47 -5.73 3.83
CA CYS A 320 -7.86 -5.41 4.14
C CYS A 320 -8.50 -6.50 5.03
N ASN A 321 -8.24 -7.78 4.75
CA ASN A 321 -8.79 -8.89 5.52
C ASN A 321 -8.26 -8.89 6.96
N GLN A 322 -6.96 -8.65 7.16
CA GLN A 322 -6.35 -8.54 8.48
C GLN A 322 -6.91 -7.37 9.30
N ARG A 323 -7.14 -6.19 8.69
CA ARG A 323 -7.77 -5.04 9.36
C ARG A 323 -9.12 -5.37 9.99
N TYR A 324 -9.93 -6.21 9.33
CA TYR A 324 -11.25 -6.61 9.80
C TYR A 324 -11.27 -7.95 10.55
N GLY A 325 -10.11 -8.55 10.85
CA GLY A 325 -10.01 -9.84 11.54
C GLY A 325 -10.53 -11.03 10.71
N TRP A 326 -10.61 -10.89 9.39
CA TRP A 326 -11.05 -11.95 8.48
C TRP A 326 -9.90 -12.85 8.05
N HIS A 327 -10.22 -14.10 7.69
CA HIS A 327 -9.24 -15.03 7.14
C HIS A 327 -8.50 -14.40 5.93
N PRO A 328 -7.17 -14.55 5.78
CA PRO A 328 -6.41 -13.85 4.74
C PRO A 328 -6.88 -14.11 3.30
N ALA A 329 -7.48 -15.28 3.04
CA ALA A 329 -8.04 -15.63 1.74
C ALA A 329 -9.47 -15.09 1.47
N THR A 330 -10.09 -14.35 2.39
CA THR A 330 -11.46 -13.80 2.24
C THR A 330 -11.59 -12.91 1.00
N VAL A 331 -12.76 -12.99 0.35
CA VAL A 331 -13.07 -12.26 -0.89
C VAL A 331 -14.23 -11.30 -0.65
N CYS A 332 -13.91 -10.01 -0.61
CA CYS A 332 -14.86 -8.92 -0.36
C CYS A 332 -15.60 -8.54 -1.65
N LYS A 333 -16.93 -8.55 -1.65
CA LYS A 333 -17.74 -8.04 -2.76
C LYS A 333 -17.90 -6.52 -2.64
N ILE A 334 -17.56 -5.79 -3.69
CA ILE A 334 -17.83 -4.35 -3.84
C ILE A 334 -18.96 -4.19 -4.87
N PRO A 335 -20.19 -3.79 -4.45
CA PRO A 335 -21.30 -3.52 -5.37
C PRO A 335 -21.06 -2.29 -6.27
N PRO A 336 -21.80 -2.16 -7.39
CA PRO A 336 -21.80 -0.96 -8.23
C PRO A 336 -21.97 0.34 -7.45
N GLY A 337 -21.08 1.32 -7.70
CA GLY A 337 -21.08 2.62 -7.02
C GLY A 337 -20.53 2.62 -5.59
N CYS A 338 -20.15 1.47 -5.03
CA CYS A 338 -19.46 1.39 -3.74
C CYS A 338 -17.93 1.49 -3.89
N ASN A 339 -17.25 1.85 -2.81
CA ASN A 339 -15.79 1.81 -2.69
C ASN A 339 -15.37 1.09 -1.40
N LEU A 340 -14.12 0.61 -1.37
CA LEU A 340 -13.49 -0.07 -0.25
C LEU A 340 -12.02 0.37 -0.13
N LYS A 341 -11.53 0.57 1.10
CA LYS A 341 -10.11 0.77 1.39
C LYS A 341 -9.39 -0.58 1.35
N ILE A 342 -8.75 -0.88 0.22
CA ILE A 342 -8.13 -2.18 -0.04
C ILE A 342 -6.70 -2.28 0.49
N PHE A 343 -6.01 -1.18 0.78
CA PHE A 343 -4.69 -1.19 1.43
C PHE A 343 -4.46 0.05 2.29
N ASN A 344 -3.63 -0.07 3.34
CA ASN A 344 -3.08 1.06 4.10
C ASN A 344 -1.60 0.78 4.45
N ASN A 345 -0.73 1.74 4.13
CA ASN A 345 0.72 1.63 4.31
C ASN A 345 1.16 1.67 5.79
N GLN A 346 0.43 2.33 6.69
CA GLN A 346 0.76 2.35 8.12
C GLN A 346 0.50 1.00 8.78
N GLU A 347 -0.60 0.34 8.44
CA GLU A 347 -0.93 -1.02 8.89
C GLU A 347 0.11 -2.04 8.38
N PHE A 348 0.54 -1.89 7.12
CA PHE A 348 1.64 -2.69 6.58
C PHE A 348 2.98 -2.39 7.26
N ALA A 349 3.30 -1.12 7.54
CA ALA A 349 4.52 -0.73 8.24
C ALA A 349 4.61 -1.35 9.64
N ALA A 350 3.51 -1.28 10.41
CA ALA A 350 3.43 -1.86 11.74
C ALA A 350 3.60 -3.39 11.70
N LEU A 351 2.95 -4.06 10.75
CA LEU A 351 3.10 -5.50 10.56
C LEU A 351 4.53 -5.88 10.15
N LEU A 352 5.14 -5.14 9.23
CA LEU A 352 6.53 -5.37 8.79
C LEU A 352 7.50 -5.23 9.96
N ALA A 353 7.39 -4.15 10.75
CA ALA A 353 8.20 -3.96 11.95
C ALA A 353 8.01 -5.06 13.00
N GLN A 354 6.79 -5.59 13.15
CA GLN A 354 6.51 -6.72 14.03
C GLN A 354 7.12 -8.03 13.51
N SER A 355 7.00 -8.30 12.21
CA SER A 355 7.46 -9.53 11.56
C SER A 355 8.98 -9.67 11.49
N VAL A 356 9.75 -8.56 11.48
CA VAL A 356 11.23 -8.63 11.55
C VAL A 356 11.69 -9.44 12.78
N ASN A 357 11.03 -9.28 13.92
CA ASN A 357 11.34 -10.02 15.16
C ASN A 357 10.92 -11.50 15.11
N GLN A 358 10.20 -11.93 14.07
CA GLN A 358 9.77 -13.32 13.85
C GLN A 358 10.67 -14.06 12.85
N GLY A 359 11.70 -13.40 12.31
CA GLY A 359 12.69 -13.97 11.40
C GLY A 359 12.32 -13.91 9.92
N PHE A 360 13.25 -14.38 9.08
CA PHE A 360 13.21 -14.21 7.62
C PHE A 360 11.90 -14.70 6.98
N GLU A 361 11.42 -15.89 7.33
CA GLU A 361 10.24 -16.50 6.70
C GLU A 361 8.96 -15.69 6.97
N ALA A 362 8.78 -15.17 8.19
CA ALA A 362 7.64 -14.33 8.53
C ALA A 362 7.59 -13.06 7.70
N VAL A 363 8.75 -12.42 7.48
CA VAL A 363 8.87 -11.25 6.58
C VAL A 363 8.68 -11.67 5.12
N TYR A 364 9.23 -12.78 4.67
CA TYR A 364 9.06 -13.27 3.29
C TYR A 364 7.60 -13.52 2.93
N GLN A 365 6.80 -14.06 3.87
CA GLN A 365 5.35 -14.24 3.68
C GLN A 365 4.58 -12.91 3.49
N LEU A 366 5.12 -11.77 3.95
CA LEU A 366 4.52 -10.45 3.70
C LEU A 366 4.52 -10.04 2.23
N THR A 367 5.28 -10.70 1.35
CA THR A 367 5.16 -10.54 -0.12
C THR A 367 3.70 -10.69 -0.58
N ARG A 368 2.96 -11.61 0.05
CA ARG A 368 1.54 -11.85 -0.21
C ARG A 368 0.64 -10.67 0.20
N MET A 369 1.03 -9.89 1.22
CA MET A 369 0.29 -8.70 1.65
C MET A 369 0.32 -7.60 0.58
N CYS A 370 1.42 -7.50 -0.16
CA CYS A 370 1.62 -6.51 -1.22
C CYS A 370 0.90 -6.86 -2.54
N THR A 371 0.27 -8.03 -2.63
CA THR A 371 -0.48 -8.51 -3.79
C THR A 371 -1.98 -8.51 -3.51
N ILE A 372 -2.74 -7.80 -4.34
CA ILE A 372 -4.20 -7.73 -4.25
C ILE A 372 -4.80 -8.32 -5.53
N ARG A 373 -5.81 -9.18 -5.40
CA ARG A 373 -6.48 -9.81 -6.55
C ARG A 373 -7.90 -9.34 -6.68
N MET A 374 -8.33 -9.04 -7.90
CA MET A 374 -9.68 -8.53 -8.17
C MET A 374 -10.32 -9.20 -9.37
N SER A 375 -11.50 -9.81 -9.18
CA SER A 375 -12.31 -10.39 -10.26
C SER A 375 -13.47 -9.47 -10.64
N PHE A 376 -13.76 -9.41 -11.93
CA PHE A 376 -14.91 -8.67 -12.48
C PHE A 376 -16.12 -9.59 -12.64
N VAL A 377 -17.31 -9.11 -12.24
CA VAL A 377 -18.63 -9.75 -12.44
C VAL A 377 -18.85 -11.06 -11.68
N LYS A 378 -17.83 -11.90 -11.49
CA LYS A 378 -17.94 -13.24 -10.90
C LYS A 378 -17.07 -13.38 -9.64
N GLY A 379 -17.71 -13.68 -8.50
CA GLY A 379 -17.01 -13.97 -7.26
C GLY A 379 -16.35 -15.35 -7.21
N TRP A 380 -15.43 -15.49 -6.26
CA TRP A 380 -14.75 -16.74 -5.89
C TRP A 380 -14.50 -16.77 -4.37
N GLY A 381 -14.07 -17.92 -3.85
CA GLY A 381 -13.86 -18.18 -2.41
C GLY A 381 -15.00 -19.00 -1.81
N ALA A 382 -15.00 -19.16 -0.49
CA ALA A 382 -15.92 -20.05 0.25
C ALA A 382 -17.41 -19.83 -0.10
N GLU A 383 -17.84 -18.57 -0.23
CA GLU A 383 -19.22 -18.17 -0.54
C GLU A 383 -19.65 -18.41 -2.01
N TYR A 384 -18.80 -19.00 -2.85
CA TYR A 384 -19.03 -19.12 -4.29
C TYR A 384 -18.67 -20.51 -4.83
N ARG A 385 -19.34 -20.94 -5.91
CA ARG A 385 -18.99 -22.17 -6.64
C ARG A 385 -17.52 -22.23 -7.12
N ARG A 386 -16.89 -21.07 -7.31
CA ARG A 386 -15.48 -20.94 -7.73
C ARG A 386 -14.61 -20.83 -6.49
N GLN A 387 -13.76 -21.82 -6.22
CA GLN A 387 -12.87 -21.76 -5.06
C GLN A 387 -11.60 -20.93 -5.33
N THR A 388 -11.09 -20.94 -6.56
CA THR A 388 -9.88 -20.19 -6.95
C THR A 388 -10.19 -18.98 -7.82
N VAL A 389 -9.34 -17.94 -7.73
CA VAL A 389 -9.41 -16.77 -8.63
C VAL A 389 -9.22 -17.19 -10.09
N THR A 390 -8.40 -18.20 -10.35
CA THR A 390 -8.14 -18.77 -11.69
C THR A 390 -9.36 -19.46 -12.31
N SER A 391 -10.41 -19.71 -11.53
CA SER A 391 -11.72 -20.17 -12.03
C SER A 391 -12.63 -19.00 -12.47
N THR A 392 -12.22 -17.76 -12.25
CA THR A 392 -12.98 -16.57 -12.66
C THR A 392 -12.65 -16.17 -14.10
N PRO A 393 -13.62 -15.70 -14.91
CA PRO A 393 -13.37 -15.49 -16.33
C PRO A 393 -12.47 -14.29 -16.62
N CYS A 394 -12.48 -13.26 -15.77
CA CYS A 394 -11.72 -12.02 -15.94
C CYS A 394 -11.29 -11.49 -14.58
N TRP A 395 -9.99 -11.41 -14.32
CA TRP A 395 -9.45 -10.85 -13.09
C TRP A 395 -8.12 -10.14 -13.32
N ILE A 396 -7.72 -9.32 -12.35
CA ILE A 396 -6.43 -8.63 -12.31
C ILE A 396 -5.69 -8.94 -11.02
N GLU A 397 -4.37 -8.93 -11.11
CA GLU A 397 -3.43 -8.98 -10.00
C GLU A 397 -2.72 -7.63 -9.91
N LEU A 398 -2.80 -7.00 -8.74
CA LEU A 398 -2.17 -5.71 -8.42
C LEU A 398 -0.98 -5.98 -7.51
N HIS A 399 0.20 -5.49 -7.89
CA HIS A 399 1.39 -5.44 -7.04
C HIS A 399 1.61 -4.01 -6.56
N LEU A 400 1.68 -3.80 -5.24
CA LEU A 400 1.95 -2.51 -4.64
C LEU A 400 3.46 -2.30 -4.51
N ASN A 401 4.02 -1.48 -5.41
CA ASN A 401 5.46 -1.39 -5.60
C ASN A 401 6.18 -0.75 -4.40
N GLY A 402 5.56 0.19 -3.70
CA GLY A 402 6.14 0.82 -2.50
C GLY A 402 6.32 -0.19 -1.35
N PRO A 403 5.23 -0.86 -0.91
CA PRO A 403 5.30 -1.96 0.05
C PRO A 403 6.29 -3.08 -0.36
N LEU A 404 6.32 -3.48 -1.64
CA LEU A 404 7.31 -4.46 -2.15
C LEU A 404 8.75 -3.96 -2.04
N GLN A 405 9.04 -2.72 -2.46
CA GLN A 405 10.38 -2.15 -2.38
C GLN A 405 10.86 -1.99 -0.93
N TRP A 406 9.95 -1.67 0.00
CA TRP A 406 10.30 -1.61 1.42
C TRP A 406 10.61 -2.99 1.99
N LEU A 407 9.80 -3.98 1.62
CA LEU A 407 9.99 -5.38 2.02
C LEU A 407 11.33 -5.94 1.51
N ASP A 408 11.67 -5.68 0.25
CA ASP A 408 12.94 -6.07 -0.37
C ASP A 408 14.16 -5.49 0.37
N LYS A 409 14.12 -4.20 0.72
CA LYS A 409 15.17 -3.55 1.54
C LYS A 409 15.29 -4.13 2.96
N VAL A 410 14.22 -4.69 3.52
CA VAL A 410 14.27 -5.36 4.83
C VAL A 410 14.83 -6.78 4.67
N LEU A 411 14.32 -7.56 3.71
CA LEU A 411 14.77 -8.93 3.45
C LEU A 411 16.27 -9.00 3.12
N THR A 412 16.77 -8.06 2.31
CA THR A 412 18.21 -7.96 1.98
C THR A 412 19.12 -7.70 3.18
N GLN A 413 18.58 -7.27 4.33
CA GLN A 413 19.32 -7.08 5.58
C GLN A 413 19.15 -8.23 6.59
N MET A 414 18.18 -9.12 6.39
CA MET A 414 17.86 -10.22 7.33
C MET A 414 18.65 -11.51 7.08
N GLY A 415 19.57 -11.53 6.12
CA GLY A 415 20.35 -12.72 5.77
C GLY A 415 19.55 -13.74 4.95
N SER A 416 19.74 -15.03 5.24
CA SER A 416 19.15 -16.16 4.51
C SER A 416 18.31 -17.07 5.42
N PRO A 417 17.37 -17.86 4.87
CA PRO A 417 16.68 -18.90 5.64
C PRO A 417 17.64 -19.84 6.39
N SER A 418 17.23 -20.31 7.56
CA SER A 418 17.99 -21.28 8.37
C SER A 418 18.08 -22.65 7.72
N ILE A 419 17.06 -23.05 6.96
CA ILE A 419 17.01 -24.31 6.22
C ILE A 419 17.64 -24.11 4.83
N ARG A 420 18.76 -24.79 4.57
CA ARG A 420 19.39 -24.79 3.24
C ARG A 420 18.55 -25.64 2.27
N CYS A 421 18.26 -25.09 1.09
CA CYS A 421 17.64 -25.84 0.01
C CYS A 421 18.68 -26.77 -0.64
N SER A 422 18.35 -28.06 -0.82
CA SER A 422 19.20 -29.00 -1.54
C SER A 422 19.04 -28.84 -3.05
N SER A 423 20.16 -28.87 -3.78
CA SER A 423 20.20 -28.77 -5.25
C SER A 423 19.78 -30.04 -6.00
N VAL A 424 19.45 -31.12 -5.28
CA VAL A 424 19.08 -32.43 -5.83
C VAL A 424 17.66 -32.89 -5.42
N SER A 425 16.86 -31.98 -4.86
CA SER A 425 15.52 -32.23 -4.31
C SER A 425 14.41 -32.16 -5.37
#